data_AF-A0A953IV42-F1
#
_entry.id   AF-A0A953IV42-F1
#
_cell.length_a   1.000
_cell.length_b   1.000
_cell.length_c   1.000
_cell.angle_alpha   90.00
_cell.angle_beta   90.00
_cell.angle_gamma   90.00
#
_symmetry.space_group_name_H-M   'P 1'
#
loop_
_entity.id
_entity.type
_entity.pdbx_description
1 polymer ?
#
loop_
_entity_poly.entity_id
_entity_poly.type
_entity_poly.pdbx_seq_one_letter_code
_entity_poly.pdbx_strand_id
1 'polypeptide(L)' 'LKPGARLVREWHGRTHTVTVTEDGFEYAGTSYPSLTKIAKKITGAHWSGPRFFGLLAMGKEHPSGGRNG' A
#
# COMPACT_ATOMS: atom_id res chain seq x y z
N LEU A 1 9.20 -1.35 9.22
CA LEU A 1 8.51 -2.19 8.22
C LEU A 1 9.51 -3.28 7.82
N LYS A 2 9.16 -4.57 7.85
CA LYS A 2 10.10 -5.62 7.44
C LYS A 2 10.18 -5.66 5.90
N PRO A 3 11.38 -5.75 5.29
CA PRO A 3 11.51 -6.04 3.88
C PRO A 3 10.82 -7.38 3.57
N GLY A 4 10.11 -7.44 2.44
CA GLY A 4 9.26 -8.57 2.04
C GLY A 4 7.77 -8.43 2.41
N ALA A 5 7.38 -7.40 3.18
CA ALA A 5 5.96 -7.12 3.38
C ALA A 5 5.29 -6.67 2.08
N ARG A 6 4.05 -7.12 1.82
CA ARG A 6 3.25 -6.68 0.67
C ARG A 6 2.05 -5.89 1.15
N LEU A 7 1.91 -4.66 0.67
CA LEU A 7 0.78 -3.78 0.93
C LEU A 7 -0.15 -3.86 -0.27
N VAL A 8 -1.37 -4.30 -0.04
CA VAL A 8 -2.39 -4.41 -1.09
C VAL A 8 -3.45 -3.34 -0.84
N ARG A 9 -3.75 -2.55 -1.87
CA ARG A 9 -4.76 -1.50 -1.79
C ARG A 9 -5.66 -1.52 -3.02
N GLU A 10 -6.96 -1.60 -2.82
CA GLU A 10 -7.91 -1.34 -3.90
C GLU A 10 -8.16 0.17 -4.04
N TRP A 11 -8.05 0.69 -5.25
CA TRP A 11 -8.32 2.08 -5.59
C TRP A 11 -8.85 2.19 -7.02
N HIS A 12 -9.94 2.93 -7.22
CA HIS A 12 -10.61 3.06 -8.53
C HIS A 12 -10.90 1.71 -9.21
N GLY A 13 -11.31 0.70 -8.43
CA GLY A 13 -11.59 -0.65 -8.95
C GLY A 13 -10.35 -1.42 -9.44
N ARG A 14 -9.14 -0.93 -9.15
CA ARG A 14 -7.88 -1.62 -9.42
C ARG A 14 -7.16 -1.97 -8.13
N THR A 15 -6.64 -3.18 -8.06
CA THR A 15 -5.81 -3.64 -6.95
C THR A 15 -4.36 -3.22 -7.18
N HIS A 16 -3.80 -2.51 -6.21
CA HIS A 16 -2.46 -1.96 -6.22
C HIS A 16 -1.63 -2.67 -5.18
N THR A 17 -0.66 -3.48 -5.62
CA THR A 17 0.24 -4.22 -4.73
C THR A 17 1.59 -3.54 -4.69
N VAL A 18 2.03 -3.21 -3.48
CA VAL A 18 3.35 -2.62 -3.19
C VAL A 18 4.15 -3.61 -2.36
N THR A 19 5.35 -3.94 -2.80
CA THR A 19 6.29 -4.77 -2.04
C THR A 19 7.26 -3.86 -1.32
N VAL A 20 7.48 -4.09 -0.03
CA VAL A 20 8.51 -3.41 0.75
C VAL A 20 9.82 -4.10 0.47
N THR A 21 10.82 -3.34 -0.01
CA THR A 21 12.18 -3.84 -0.22
C THR A 21 13.10 -3.28 0.87
N GLU A 22 14.34 -3.75 0.92
CA GLU A 22 15.33 -3.22 1.87
C GLU A 22 15.69 -1.76 1.58
N ASP A 23 15.65 -1.37 0.31
CA ASP A 23 16.00 -0.05 -0.18
C ASP A 23 14.80 0.91 -0.26
N GLY A 24 13.57 0.41 -0.13
CA GLY A 24 12.36 1.21 -0.26
C GLY A 24 11.11 0.39 -0.55
N PHE A 25 10.47 0.66 -1.70
CA PHE A 25 9.19 0.09 -2.08
C PHE A 25 9.11 -0.20 -3.58
N GLU A 26 8.66 -1.37 -3.98
CA GLU A 26 8.40 -1.71 -5.38
C GLU A 26 6.90 -1.69 -5.65
N TYR A 27 6.48 -1.02 -6.72
CA TYR A 27 5.09 -0.98 -7.17
C TYR A 27 5.03 -1.18 -8.68
N ALA A 28 4.26 -2.17 -9.13
CA ALA A 28 4.10 -2.52 -10.55
C ALA A 28 5.45 -2.72 -11.30
N GLY A 29 6.45 -3.31 -10.63
CA GLY A 29 7.79 -3.53 -11.19
C GLY A 29 8.70 -2.29 -11.21
N THR A 30 8.28 -1.17 -10.59
CA THR A 30 9.08 0.04 -10.44
C THR A 30 9.46 0.26 -8.98
N SER A 31 10.74 0.51 -8.70
CA SER A 31 11.21 0.87 -7.37
C SER A 31 10.96 2.35 -7.06
N TYR A 32 10.53 2.61 -5.83
CA TYR A 32 10.19 3.91 -5.29
C TYR A 32 10.83 4.08 -3.91
N PRO A 33 11.43 5.25 -3.64
CA PRO A 33 12.06 5.53 -2.35
C PRO A 33 11.05 5.79 -1.23
N SER A 34 9.75 5.97 -1.54
CA SER A 34 8.74 6.31 -0.52
C SER A 34 7.31 5.99 -0.96
N LEU A 35 6.48 5.54 -0.01
CA LEU A 35 5.05 5.30 -0.22
C LEU A 35 4.27 6.53 -0.68
N THR A 36 4.67 7.73 -0.29
CA THR A 36 4.02 8.97 -0.74
C THR A 36 4.12 9.14 -2.25
N LYS A 37 5.26 8.76 -2.87
CA LYS A 37 5.38 8.77 -4.34
C LYS A 37 4.41 7.78 -4.98
N ILE A 38 4.27 6.59 -4.39
CA ILE A 38 3.33 5.58 -4.89
C ILE A 38 1.88 6.05 -4.70
N ALA A 39 1.51 6.54 -3.52
CA ALA A 39 0.17 7.06 -3.25
C ALA A 39 -0.20 8.21 -4.21
N LYS A 40 0.74 9.13 -4.46
CA LYS A 40 0.55 10.21 -5.45
C LYS A 40 0.42 9.66 -6.87
N LYS A 41 1.18 8.62 -7.24
CA LYS A 41 1.08 7.94 -8.54
C LYS A 41 -0.28 7.28 -8.74
N ILE A 42 -0.85 6.69 -7.69
CA ILE A 42 -2.14 5.99 -7.73
C ILE A 42 -3.32 6.97 -7.71
N THR A 43 -3.28 7.94 -6.79
CA THR A 43 -4.40 8.85 -6.55
C THR A 43 -4.36 10.12 -7.41
N GLY A 44 -3.20 10.46 -7.98
CA GLY A 44 -2.97 11.75 -8.65
C GLY A 44 -2.88 12.94 -7.69
N ALA A 45 -3.14 12.76 -6.40
CA ALA A 45 -3.19 13.80 -5.38
C ALA A 45 -2.14 13.60 -4.29
N HIS A 46 -1.83 14.66 -3.54
CA HIS A 46 -0.90 14.57 -2.42
C HIS A 46 -1.57 13.90 -1.21
N TRP A 47 -1.37 12.58 -1.07
CA TRP A 47 -1.82 11.80 0.08
C TRP A 47 -0.63 11.31 0.90
N SER A 48 -0.79 11.26 2.22
CA SER A 48 0.17 10.61 3.11
C SER A 48 0.25 9.12 2.76
N GLY A 49 1.39 8.67 2.22
CA GLY A 49 1.61 7.28 1.82
C GLY A 49 1.20 6.24 2.88
N PRO A 50 1.65 6.36 4.14
CA PRO A 50 1.25 5.45 5.22
C PRO A 50 -0.27 5.38 5.43
N ARG A 51 -0.98 6.51 5.33
CA ARG A 51 -2.44 6.55 5.50
C ARG A 51 -3.15 5.88 4.34
N PHE A 52 -2.69 6.10 3.12
CA PHE A 52 -3.24 5.50 1.91
C PHE A 52 -3.13 3.97 1.92
N PHE A 53 -2.00 3.45 2.39
CA PHE A 53 -1.74 2.02 2.50
C PHE A 53 -2.14 1.40 3.85
N GLY A 54 -2.86 2.14 4.71
CA GLY A 54 -3.35 1.61 5.99
C GLY A 54 -2.27 1.25 7.02
N LEU A 55 -1.08 1.85 6.92
CA LEU A 55 0.05 1.60 7.84
C LEU A 55 -0.10 2.31 9.20
N LEU A 56 -1.03 3.26 9.33
CA LEU A 56 -1.34 3.98 10.56
C LEU A 56 -2.43 3.26 11.37
N ALA A 57 -2.15 2.04 11.82
CA ALA A 57 -2.73 1.42 13.01
C ALA A 57 -2.17 0.00 13.15
N MET A 58 -1.01 -0.12 13.80
CA MET A 58 -0.74 -1.36 14.51
C MET A 58 -1.68 -1.38 15.72
N GLY A 59 -2.83 -2.02 15.52
CA GLY A 59 -3.94 -2.04 16.46
C GLY A 59 -4.99 -3.04 16.01
N LYS A 60 -4.55 -4.31 15.91
CA LYS A 60 -5.34 -5.55 15.80
C LYS A 60 -5.70 -6.00 14.39
N GLU A 61 -5.37 -7.26 14.17
CA GLU A 61 -5.84 -8.13 13.12
C GLU A 61 -7.30 -7.87 12.67
N HIS A 62 -7.51 -7.81 11.34
CA HIS A 62 -8.63 -8.52 10.73
C HIS A 62 -8.20 -8.97 9.32
N PRO A 63 -8.23 -10.29 9.05
CA PRO A 63 -8.04 -10.80 7.70
C PRO A 63 -9.28 -10.42 6.86
N SER A 64 -9.01 -10.10 5.59
CA SER A 64 -9.76 -10.49 4.39
C SER A 64 -11.31 -10.49 4.43
N GLY A 65 -11.89 -9.87 3.40
CA GLY A 65 -13.32 -9.72 3.21
C GLY A 65 -14.16 -10.99 3.34
N GLY A 66 -15.38 -10.79 3.83
CA GLY A 66 -16.51 -11.67 3.61
C GLY A 66 -17.67 -10.83 3.08
N ARG A 67 -18.01 -11.03 1.79
CA ARG A 67 -19.41 -10.92 1.36
C ARG A 67 -20.18 -12.02 2.09
N ASN A 68 -21.33 -11.71 2.70
CA ASN A 68 -22.42 -12.67 2.90
C ASN A 68 -23.69 -11.94 3.35
N GLY A 69 -24.82 -12.27 2.71
CA GLY A 69 -26.19 -11.87 3.07
C GLY A 69 -26.86 -11.00 2.05
#